data_AF-A0A661P225-F1
#
_entry.id   AF-A0A661P225-F1
#
_cell.length_a   1.000
_cell.length_b   1.000
_cell.length_c   1.000
_cell.angle_alpha   90.00
_cell.angle_beta   90.00
_cell.angle_gamma   90.00
#
_symmetry.space_group_name_H-M   'P 1'
#
loop_
_entity.id
_entity.type
_entity.pdbx_description
1 polymer ?
#
loop_
_entity_poly.entity_id
_entity_poly.type
_entity_poly.pdbx_seq_one_letter_code
_entity_poly.pdbx_strand_id
1 'polypeptide(L)'
;MAFLGELIIPVATIIVGLLFFWGLSELFFLDILGLGRRKAIHQLPKAAKKFGFKEDKSKTSHNYGKYTGTYGGYNFVVNPESSATIELHMDPVPGLEEIATYRKQTNFDSGNNGFDGFLKTRLASDDLGRKLRDATPFLEHTVQFVKRWKRPCNYFQIYKDTIYFSFKYGMGHYIPASVLEEIVPDLVKLADLLQAIP
;
A
#
# COMPACT_ATOMS: atom_id res chain seq x y z
N MET A 1 23.43 46.84 23.64
CA MET A 1 22.94 45.44 23.71
C MET A 1 21.80 45.25 22.71
N ALA A 2 22.11 44.90 21.45
CA ALA A 2 21.11 44.53 20.45
C ALA A 2 21.84 43.87 19.25
N PHE A 3 22.24 42.60 19.36
CA PHE A 3 22.80 41.86 18.22
C PHE A 3 22.63 40.33 18.29
N LEU A 4 21.87 39.83 19.27
CA LEU A 4 21.64 38.39 19.47
C LEU A 4 20.24 37.91 19.03
N GLY A 5 19.31 38.83 18.71
CA GLY A 5 17.93 38.51 18.34
C GLY A 5 17.68 38.26 16.85
N GLU A 6 18.54 38.79 15.96
CA GLU A 6 18.28 38.77 14.50
C GLU A 6 18.80 37.52 13.79
N LEU A 7 19.71 36.76 14.40
CA LEU A 7 20.28 35.55 13.79
C LEU A 7 19.53 34.25 14.15
N ILE A 8 18.71 34.26 15.20
CA ILE A 8 18.03 33.07 15.71
C ILE A 8 16.82 32.70 14.82
N ILE A 9 16.12 33.71 14.28
CA ILE A 9 14.95 33.53 13.42
C ILE A 9 15.30 32.83 12.08
N PRO A 10 16.35 33.22 11.33
CA PRO A 10 16.68 32.53 10.07
C PRO A 10 17.19 31.10 10.29
N VAL A 11 17.95 30.84 11.36
CA VAL A 11 18.44 29.48 11.67
C VAL A 11 17.29 28.56 12.08
N ALA A 12 16.37 29.04 12.92
CA ALA A 12 15.16 28.28 13.29
C ALA A 12 14.29 27.98 12.06
N THR A 13 14.16 28.93 11.13
CA THR A 13 13.40 28.74 9.88
C THR A 13 14.07 27.74 8.95
N ILE A 14 15.41 27.72 8.87
CA ILE A 14 16.16 26.73 8.10
C ILE A 14 16.06 25.33 8.74
N ILE A 15 16.12 25.22 10.07
CA ILE A 15 15.98 23.95 10.78
C ILE A 15 14.55 23.41 10.67
N VAL A 16 13.52 24.26 10.84
CA VAL A 16 12.12 23.88 10.60
C VAL A 16 11.93 23.50 9.13
N GLY A 17 12.49 24.27 8.20
CA GLY A 17 12.49 23.96 6.77
C GLY A 17 13.14 22.60 6.47
N LEU A 18 14.29 22.30 7.07
CA LEU A 18 15.01 21.02 6.95
C LEU A 18 14.29 19.87 7.64
N LEU A 19 13.61 20.10 8.77
CA LEU A 19 12.77 19.10 9.44
C LEU A 19 11.50 18.79 8.65
N PHE A 20 10.90 19.79 8.01
CA PHE A 20 9.88 19.60 6.99
C PHE A 20 10.44 18.85 5.77
N PHE A 21 11.67 19.17 5.37
CA PHE A 21 12.39 18.51 4.25
C PHE A 21 12.69 17.04 4.54
N TRP A 22 13.06 16.69 5.77
CA TRP A 22 13.29 15.31 6.21
C TRP A 22 11.99 14.54 6.46
N GLY A 23 10.90 15.24 6.77
CA GLY A 23 9.57 14.64 6.92
C GLY A 23 8.89 14.29 5.59
N LEU A 24 9.23 15.00 4.52
CA LEU A 24 8.81 14.67 3.16
C LEU A 24 9.63 13.48 2.68
N SER A 25 8.96 12.37 2.33
CA SER A 25 9.69 11.25 1.76
C SER A 25 10.34 11.68 0.45
N GLU A 26 11.51 11.13 0.13
CA GLU A 26 12.24 11.36 -1.13
C GLU A 26 11.32 11.21 -2.37
N LEU A 27 10.33 10.31 -2.26
CA LEU A 27 9.26 10.09 -3.23
C LEU A 27 8.36 11.32 -3.44
N PHE A 28 7.95 12.02 -2.38
CA PHE A 28 7.16 13.25 -2.49
C PHE A 28 7.92 14.38 -3.21
N PHE A 29 9.25 14.46 -3.06
CA PHE A 29 10.05 15.46 -3.76
C PHE A 29 10.25 15.13 -5.24
N LEU A 30 10.51 13.86 -5.56
CA LEU A 30 10.57 13.37 -6.94
C LEU A 30 9.23 13.53 -7.68
N ASP A 31 8.11 13.53 -6.94
CA ASP A 31 6.77 13.78 -7.45
C ASP A 31 6.54 15.23 -7.86
N ILE A 32 7.00 16.20 -7.06
CA ILE A 32 6.83 17.64 -7.34
C ILE A 32 7.52 18.04 -8.65
N LEU A 33 8.65 17.42 -8.98
CA LEU A 33 9.42 17.70 -10.20
C LEU A 33 9.05 16.79 -11.39
N GLY A 34 8.10 15.86 -11.22
CA GLY A 34 7.71 14.88 -12.25
C GLY A 34 8.79 13.85 -12.62
N LEU A 35 9.93 13.86 -11.92
CA LEU A 35 11.04 12.94 -12.13
C LEU A 35 10.67 11.51 -11.71
N GLY A 36 9.87 11.37 -10.65
CA GLY A 36 9.34 10.08 -10.19
C GLY A 36 8.53 9.37 -11.27
N ARG A 37 7.61 10.10 -11.92
CA ARG A 37 6.81 9.59 -13.04
C ARG A 37 7.69 9.14 -14.21
N ARG A 38 8.65 9.96 -14.64
CA ARG A 38 9.56 9.61 -15.74
C ARG A 38 10.37 8.35 -15.43
N LYS A 39 10.89 8.24 -14.20
CA LYS A 39 11.65 7.07 -13.75
C LYS A 39 10.76 5.82 -13.72
N ALA A 40 9.53 5.92 -13.21
CA ALA A 40 8.59 4.82 -13.15
C ALA A 40 8.17 4.32 -14.54
N ILE A 41 7.95 5.19 -15.53
CA ILE A 41 7.64 4.78 -16.92
C ILE A 41 8.70 3.81 -17.47
N HIS A 42 9.98 4.03 -17.16
CA HIS A 42 11.06 3.19 -17.67
C HIS A 42 11.36 1.97 -16.79
N GLN A 43 11.15 2.07 -15.48
CA GLN A 43 11.55 1.05 -14.52
C GLN A 43 10.42 0.07 -14.16
N LEU A 44 9.17 0.54 -14.13
CA LEU A 44 8.01 -0.28 -13.75
C LEU A 44 7.81 -1.47 -14.69
N PRO A 45 7.96 -1.37 -16.03
CA PRO A 45 7.86 -2.56 -16.89
C PRO A 45 8.91 -3.63 -16.56
N LYS A 46 10.12 -3.21 -16.17
CA LYS A 46 11.19 -4.14 -15.78
C LYS A 46 10.86 -4.84 -14.46
N ALA A 47 10.36 -4.09 -13.47
CA ALA A 47 9.92 -4.64 -12.20
C ALA A 47 8.74 -5.62 -12.39
N ALA A 48 7.73 -5.23 -13.16
CA ALA A 48 6.57 -6.08 -13.47
C ALA A 48 6.98 -7.39 -14.15
N LYS A 49 7.94 -7.33 -15.10
CA LYS A 49 8.47 -8.52 -15.77
C LYS A 49 9.16 -9.50 -14.82
N LYS A 50 9.80 -9.04 -13.73
CA LYS A 50 10.41 -9.94 -12.72
C LYS A 50 9.37 -10.85 -12.06
N PHE A 51 8.13 -10.39 -11.93
CA PHE A 51 7.00 -11.16 -11.41
C PHE A 51 6.22 -11.91 -12.48
N GLY A 52 6.69 -11.91 -13.74
CA GLY A 52 5.98 -12.54 -14.85
C GLY A 52 4.75 -11.75 -15.34
N PHE A 53 4.58 -10.51 -14.92
CA PHE A 53 3.45 -9.69 -15.36
C PHE A 53 3.64 -9.21 -16.80
N LYS A 54 2.55 -9.24 -17.56
CA LYS A 54 2.45 -8.74 -18.93
C LYS A 54 1.85 -7.34 -18.91
N GLU A 55 2.46 -6.45 -19.66
CA GLU A 55 1.96 -5.10 -19.89
C GLU A 55 0.90 -5.11 -21.00
N ASP A 56 -0.30 -4.67 -20.67
CA ASP A 56 -1.31 -4.20 -21.62
C ASP A 56 -1.06 -2.71 -21.85
N LYS A 57 -0.44 -2.40 -22.99
CA LYS A 57 0.06 -1.05 -23.30
C LYS A 57 -1.11 -0.08 -23.43
N SER A 58 -0.93 1.11 -22.85
CA SER A 58 -1.83 2.23 -23.08
C SER A 58 -1.81 2.64 -24.56
N LYS A 59 -2.92 3.24 -25.03
CA LYS A 59 -3.03 3.74 -26.41
C LYS A 59 -2.12 4.94 -26.70
N THR A 60 -1.53 5.54 -25.67
CA THR A 60 -0.74 6.77 -25.73
C THR A 60 0.62 6.57 -25.05
N SER A 61 1.72 6.94 -25.70
CA SER A 61 3.09 6.67 -25.22
C SER A 61 3.47 7.34 -23.89
N HIS A 62 2.60 8.21 -23.35
CA HIS A 62 2.83 8.99 -22.13
C HIS A 62 2.09 8.42 -20.90
N ASN A 63 1.30 7.37 -21.12
CA ASN A 63 0.44 6.74 -20.11
C ASN A 63 0.97 5.37 -19.72
N TYR A 64 0.73 4.97 -18.48
CA TYR A 64 1.16 3.66 -18.00
C TYR A 64 0.28 2.56 -18.58
N GLY A 65 0.89 1.46 -19.02
CA GLY A 65 0.15 0.23 -19.26
C GLY A 65 -0.44 -0.34 -17.96
N LYS A 66 -1.49 -1.15 -18.11
CA LYS A 66 -1.99 -2.03 -17.06
C LYS A 66 -1.10 -3.28 -17.04
N TYR A 67 -0.75 -3.80 -15.86
CA TYR A 67 0.03 -5.03 -15.78
C TYR A 67 -0.82 -6.15 -15.18
N THR A 68 -0.76 -7.34 -15.79
CA THR A 68 -1.49 -8.51 -15.31
C THR A 68 -0.61 -9.75 -15.36
N GLY A 69 -0.76 -10.66 -14.40
CA GLY A 69 -0.04 -11.92 -14.41
C GLY A 69 -0.20 -12.69 -13.11
N THR A 70 0.57 -13.76 -12.96
CA THR A 70 0.46 -14.65 -11.80
C THR A 70 1.78 -14.69 -11.04
N TYR A 71 1.71 -14.50 -9.72
CA TYR A 71 2.87 -14.60 -8.84
C TYR A 71 2.45 -15.22 -7.50
N GLY A 72 3.25 -16.16 -6.98
CA GLY A 72 2.90 -16.87 -5.74
C GLY A 72 1.60 -17.68 -5.83
N GLY A 73 1.14 -18.05 -7.02
CA GLY A 73 -0.15 -18.72 -7.23
C GLY A 73 -1.35 -17.80 -7.37
N TYR A 74 -1.19 -16.48 -7.16
CA TYR A 74 -2.27 -15.50 -7.20
C TYR A 74 -2.24 -14.68 -8.48
N ASN A 75 -3.42 -14.24 -8.95
CA ASN A 75 -3.52 -13.36 -10.10
C ASN A 75 -3.43 -11.90 -9.66
N PHE A 76 -2.56 -11.14 -10.30
CA PHE A 76 -2.36 -9.73 -10.03
C PHE A 76 -2.89 -8.85 -11.14
N VAL A 77 -3.43 -7.70 -10.75
CA VAL A 77 -3.75 -6.58 -11.61
C VAL A 77 -3.12 -5.31 -11.03
N VAL A 78 -2.24 -4.67 -11.79
CA VAL A 78 -1.57 -3.42 -11.41
C VAL A 78 -2.05 -2.32 -12.35
N ASN A 79 -2.74 -1.31 -11.80
CA ASN A 79 -3.19 -0.14 -12.56
C ASN A 79 -2.51 1.13 -12.03
N PRO A 80 -1.41 1.59 -12.65
CA PRO A 80 -0.70 2.78 -12.20
C PRO A 80 -1.49 4.08 -12.47
N GLU A 81 -2.27 4.13 -13.56
CA GLU A 81 -2.81 5.38 -14.12
C GLU A 81 -4.13 5.88 -13.51
N SER A 82 -5.03 5.02 -13.03
CA SER A 82 -6.31 5.49 -12.47
C SER A 82 -6.15 5.95 -11.02
N SER A 83 -5.59 5.08 -10.18
CA SER A 83 -5.56 5.31 -8.73
C SER A 83 -4.32 4.72 -8.05
N ALA A 84 -3.27 4.43 -8.84
CA ALA A 84 -2.06 3.73 -8.41
C ALA A 84 -2.43 2.50 -7.55
N THR A 85 -2.93 1.46 -8.19
CA THR A 85 -3.55 0.31 -7.50
C THR A 85 -2.86 -1.01 -7.83
N ILE A 86 -2.88 -1.90 -6.85
CA ILE A 86 -2.51 -3.30 -6.99
C ILE A 86 -3.65 -4.12 -6.41
N GLU A 87 -4.14 -5.07 -7.21
CA GLU A 87 -5.16 -6.03 -6.85
C GLU A 87 -4.53 -7.43 -6.93
N LEU A 88 -4.73 -8.23 -5.90
CA LEU A 88 -4.37 -9.63 -5.83
C LEU A 88 -5.67 -10.41 -5.70
N HIS A 89 -5.97 -11.25 -6.67
CA HIS A 89 -7.12 -12.15 -6.65
C HIS A 89 -6.71 -13.52 -6.11
N MET A 90 -7.50 -14.01 -5.17
CA MET A 90 -7.30 -15.24 -4.43
C MET A 90 -8.60 -16.06 -4.39
N ASP A 91 -8.53 -17.29 -3.91
CA ASP A 91 -9.74 -18.09 -3.73
C ASP A 91 -10.68 -17.42 -2.71
N PRO A 92 -12.01 -17.49 -2.89
CA PRO A 92 -12.93 -16.81 -1.99
C PRO A 92 -12.84 -17.37 -0.56
N VAL A 93 -12.56 -16.51 0.42
CA VAL A 93 -12.53 -16.83 1.86
C VAL A 93 -13.97 -16.84 2.40
N PRO A 94 -14.54 -18.01 2.74
CA PRO A 94 -15.94 -18.09 3.17
C PRO A 94 -16.19 -17.31 4.45
N GLY A 95 -17.26 -16.51 4.47
CA GLY A 95 -17.61 -15.70 5.62
C GLY A 95 -16.78 -14.42 5.78
N LEU A 96 -15.84 -14.11 4.88
CA LEU A 96 -15.19 -12.80 4.83
C LEU A 96 -16.04 -11.84 4.01
N GLU A 97 -16.40 -10.69 4.58
CA GLU A 97 -17.07 -9.61 3.86
C GLU A 97 -16.06 -8.51 3.51
N GLU A 98 -15.42 -7.91 4.52
CA GLU A 98 -14.48 -6.82 4.32
C GLU A 98 -13.56 -6.61 5.53
N ILE A 99 -12.26 -6.43 5.30
CA ILE A 99 -11.30 -5.88 6.26
C ILE A 99 -10.64 -4.67 5.62
N ALA A 100 -10.77 -3.46 6.19
CA ALA A 100 -10.31 -2.24 5.51
C ALA A 100 -9.88 -1.10 6.46
N THR A 101 -9.16 -0.10 5.92
CA THR A 101 -8.59 1.02 6.70
C THR A 101 -9.42 2.31 6.73
N TYR A 102 -10.53 2.41 5.98
CA TYR A 102 -11.17 3.70 5.69
C TYR A 102 -12.57 3.90 6.30
N ARG A 103 -13.48 2.92 6.24
CA ARG A 103 -14.82 2.98 6.85
C ARG A 103 -14.79 2.46 8.29
N LYS A 104 -15.59 3.02 9.20
CA LYS A 104 -15.71 2.49 10.58
C LYS A 104 -16.94 1.59 10.66
N GLN A 105 -16.72 0.28 10.52
CA GLN A 105 -17.79 -0.72 10.60
C GLN A 105 -17.22 -2.05 11.06
N THR A 106 -17.56 -2.48 12.27
CA THR A 106 -16.92 -3.62 12.93
C THR A 106 -17.96 -4.54 13.52
N ASN A 107 -17.89 -5.85 13.22
CA ASN A 107 -18.70 -6.87 13.86
C ASN A 107 -17.87 -7.91 14.63
N PHE A 108 -16.54 -7.85 14.55
CA PHE A 108 -15.63 -8.59 15.42
C PHE A 108 -14.41 -7.75 15.82
N ASP A 109 -13.85 -8.07 16.98
CA ASP A 109 -12.53 -7.63 17.43
C ASP A 109 -11.56 -8.79 17.39
N SER A 110 -10.32 -8.54 16.98
CA SER A 110 -9.27 -9.57 16.94
C SER A 110 -8.61 -9.78 18.31
N GLY A 111 -8.72 -8.81 19.22
CA GLY A 111 -7.96 -8.78 20.48
C GLY A 111 -6.51 -8.30 20.29
N ASN A 112 -6.09 -8.05 19.04
CA ASN A 112 -4.81 -7.44 18.72
C ASN A 112 -5.00 -5.94 18.52
N ASN A 113 -4.58 -5.14 19.51
CA ASN A 113 -4.71 -3.67 19.48
C ASN A 113 -4.11 -3.01 18.23
N GLY A 114 -3.05 -3.59 17.65
CA GLY A 114 -2.47 -3.09 16.41
C GLY A 114 -3.43 -3.29 15.24
N PHE A 115 -3.93 -4.50 15.08
CA PHE A 115 -4.87 -4.85 14.01
C PHE A 115 -6.17 -4.05 14.16
N ASP A 116 -6.75 -4.06 15.36
CA ASP A 116 -8.02 -3.40 15.66
C ASP A 116 -7.92 -1.87 15.60
N GLY A 117 -6.73 -1.31 15.86
CA GLY A 117 -6.48 0.13 15.76
C GLY A 117 -6.27 0.61 14.32
N PHE A 118 -5.72 -0.22 13.45
CA PHE A 118 -5.44 0.15 12.06
C PHE A 118 -6.59 -0.13 11.10
N LEU A 119 -7.32 -1.22 11.31
CA LEU A 119 -8.38 -1.68 10.41
C LEU A 119 -9.73 -1.26 10.96
N LYS A 120 -10.26 -0.19 10.39
CA LYS A 120 -11.51 0.45 10.80
C LYS A 120 -12.75 -0.34 10.37
N THR A 121 -12.64 -1.09 9.27
CA THR A 121 -13.66 -2.06 8.86
C THR A 121 -13.19 -3.46 9.20
N ARG A 122 -14.04 -4.23 9.89
CA ARG A 122 -13.83 -5.63 10.24
C ARG A 122 -15.17 -6.34 10.17
N LEU A 123 -15.44 -6.93 9.00
CA LEU A 123 -16.70 -7.61 8.69
C LEU A 123 -16.42 -9.05 8.28
N ALA A 124 -16.84 -9.96 9.14
CA ALA A 124 -16.79 -11.39 8.90
C ALA A 124 -17.98 -12.08 9.58
N SER A 125 -18.33 -13.28 9.13
CA SER A 125 -19.23 -14.17 9.87
C SER A 125 -18.69 -14.46 11.27
N ASP A 126 -19.57 -14.77 12.23
CA ASP A 126 -19.17 -15.08 13.61
C ASP A 126 -18.14 -16.22 13.68
N ASP A 127 -18.25 -17.23 12.81
CA ASP A 127 -17.31 -18.34 12.76
C ASP A 127 -15.92 -17.90 12.31
N LEU A 128 -15.82 -17.23 11.16
CA LEU A 128 -14.55 -16.70 10.66
C LEU A 128 -13.96 -15.66 11.60
N GLY A 129 -14.79 -14.80 12.20
CA GLY A 129 -14.35 -13.80 13.18
C GLY A 129 -13.66 -14.43 14.39
N ARG A 130 -14.15 -15.59 14.88
CA ARG A 130 -13.46 -16.35 15.94
C ARG A 130 -12.13 -16.91 15.45
N LYS A 131 -12.09 -17.54 14.27
CA LYS A 131 -10.86 -18.09 13.71
C LYS A 131 -9.79 -17.03 13.45
N LEU A 132 -10.20 -15.84 13.01
CA LEU A 132 -9.31 -14.69 12.80
C LEU A 132 -8.67 -14.19 14.10
N ARG A 133 -9.36 -14.29 15.25
CA ARG A 133 -8.78 -13.94 16.57
C ARG A 133 -7.61 -14.85 16.92
N ASP A 134 -7.74 -16.13 16.59
CA ASP A 134 -6.74 -17.14 16.90
C ASP A 134 -5.63 -17.23 15.82
N ALA A 135 -5.81 -16.56 14.68
CA ALA A 135 -4.85 -16.51 13.58
C ALA A 135 -3.69 -15.53 13.83
N THR A 136 -2.92 -15.76 14.91
CA THR A 136 -1.80 -14.89 15.32
C THR A 136 -0.85 -14.52 14.17
N PRO A 137 -0.40 -15.46 13.30
CA PRO A 137 0.49 -15.11 12.20
C PRO A 137 -0.11 -14.10 11.21
N PHE A 138 -1.40 -14.23 10.89
CA PHE A 138 -2.12 -13.31 10.03
C PHE A 138 -2.25 -11.92 10.68
N LEU A 139 -2.63 -11.87 11.96
CA LEU A 139 -2.80 -10.61 12.69
C LEU A 139 -1.48 -9.84 12.78
N GLU A 140 -0.40 -10.51 13.17
CA GLU A 140 0.93 -9.89 13.29
C GLU A 140 1.46 -9.40 11.95
N HIS A 141 1.35 -10.23 10.91
CA HIS A 141 1.80 -9.84 9.58
C HIS A 141 0.99 -8.66 9.04
N THR A 142 -0.33 -8.63 9.26
CA THR A 142 -1.18 -7.52 8.87
C THR A 142 -0.78 -6.22 9.57
N VAL A 143 -0.44 -6.28 10.86
CA VAL A 143 0.06 -5.11 11.60
C VAL A 143 1.39 -4.62 11.04
N GLN A 144 2.31 -5.52 10.73
CA GLN A 144 3.60 -5.16 10.11
C GLN A 144 3.39 -4.56 8.71
N PHE A 145 2.52 -5.17 7.90
CA PHE A 145 2.14 -4.70 6.57
C PHE A 145 1.60 -3.28 6.64
N VAL A 146 0.58 -3.04 7.46
CA VAL A 146 -0.02 -1.70 7.58
C VAL A 146 1.00 -0.70 8.12
N LYS A 147 1.84 -1.06 9.10
CA LYS A 147 2.90 -0.15 9.60
C LYS A 147 3.91 0.24 8.51
N ARG A 148 4.39 -0.73 7.72
CA ARG A 148 5.34 -0.51 6.62
C ARG A 148 4.74 0.38 5.55
N TRP A 149 3.50 0.08 5.17
CA TRP A 149 2.85 0.72 4.03
C TRP A 149 1.97 1.91 4.40
N LYS A 150 1.84 2.28 5.68
CA LYS A 150 0.97 3.37 6.17
C LYS A 150 1.17 4.69 5.45
N ARG A 151 2.43 5.08 5.20
CA ARG A 151 2.77 6.36 4.57
C ARG A 151 2.37 6.40 3.09
N PRO A 152 2.74 5.41 2.26
CA PRO A 152 2.34 5.39 0.86
C PRO A 152 0.91 4.86 0.63
N CYS A 153 0.21 4.33 1.64
CA CYS A 153 -1.16 3.83 1.50
C CYS A 153 -2.17 4.99 1.40
N ASN A 154 -3.02 4.94 0.38
CA ASN A 154 -4.24 5.73 0.30
C ASN A 154 -5.40 4.95 0.94
N TYR A 155 -5.65 3.73 0.48
CA TYR A 155 -6.59 2.80 1.08
C TYR A 155 -6.13 1.36 0.88
N PHE A 156 -6.44 0.53 1.87
CA PHE A 156 -6.16 -0.90 1.90
C PHE A 156 -7.43 -1.63 2.30
N GLN A 157 -7.76 -2.68 1.57
CA GLN A 157 -8.94 -3.50 1.81
C GLN A 157 -8.72 -4.94 1.38
N ILE A 158 -9.32 -5.85 2.12
CA ILE A 158 -9.41 -7.27 1.81
C ILE A 158 -10.90 -7.58 1.68
N TYR A 159 -11.30 -8.01 0.50
CA TYR A 159 -12.61 -8.59 0.22
C TYR A 159 -12.52 -10.11 0.21
N LYS A 160 -13.68 -10.75 0.08
CA LYS A 160 -13.84 -12.20 0.00
C LYS A 160 -12.79 -12.89 -0.88
N ASP A 161 -12.51 -12.36 -2.07
CA ASP A 161 -11.64 -12.98 -3.09
C ASP A 161 -10.51 -12.08 -3.57
N THR A 162 -10.34 -10.89 -2.98
CA THR A 162 -9.43 -9.88 -3.51
C THR A 162 -8.78 -9.09 -2.38
N ILE A 163 -7.46 -8.96 -2.44
CA ILE A 163 -6.70 -7.97 -1.66
C ILE A 163 -6.43 -6.78 -2.56
N TYR A 164 -6.80 -5.60 -2.11
CA TYR A 164 -6.69 -4.37 -2.87
C TYR A 164 -5.88 -3.35 -2.08
N PHE A 165 -4.91 -2.75 -2.77
CA PHE A 165 -4.05 -1.70 -2.23
C PHE A 165 -3.96 -0.52 -3.20
N SER A 166 -4.25 0.70 -2.71
CA SER A 166 -4.02 1.94 -3.45
C SER A 166 -2.96 2.79 -2.79
N PHE A 167 -2.14 3.43 -3.62
CA PHE A 167 -1.06 4.30 -3.19
C PHE A 167 -1.43 5.79 -3.22
N LYS A 168 -0.77 6.54 -2.33
CA LYS A 168 -0.83 7.99 -2.21
C LYS A 168 0.49 8.61 -2.71
N TYR A 169 0.75 8.56 -4.02
CA TYR A 169 1.92 9.20 -4.65
C TYR A 169 1.51 10.46 -5.41
N GLY A 170 1.95 11.63 -4.91
CA GLY A 170 1.96 12.93 -5.59
C GLY A 170 0.68 13.39 -6.30
N MET A 171 0.84 14.33 -7.23
CA MET A 171 -0.18 14.71 -8.25
C MET A 171 -0.16 13.75 -9.46
N GLY A 172 0.51 12.60 -9.34
CA GLY A 172 0.86 11.74 -10.47
C GLY A 172 0.43 10.31 -10.22
N HIS A 173 -0.50 9.83 -11.03
CA HIS A 173 -0.95 8.45 -11.06
C HIS A 173 0.17 7.49 -11.49
N TYR A 174 1.00 7.02 -10.54
CA TYR A 174 2.02 6.01 -10.82
C TYR A 174 2.41 5.19 -9.59
N ILE A 175 3.10 4.07 -9.84
CA ILE A 175 3.67 3.19 -8.82
C ILE A 175 5.19 3.12 -9.05
N PRO A 176 6.03 3.48 -8.06
CA PRO A 176 7.48 3.30 -8.17
C PRO A 176 7.85 1.83 -8.34
N ALA A 177 8.89 1.54 -9.13
CA ALA A 177 9.35 0.18 -9.36
C ALA A 177 9.77 -0.53 -8.06
N SER A 178 10.49 0.16 -7.17
CA SER A 178 10.89 -0.39 -5.85
C SER A 178 9.70 -0.75 -4.98
N VAL A 179 8.63 0.04 -5.05
CA VAL A 179 7.40 -0.20 -4.30
C VAL A 179 6.70 -1.44 -4.82
N LEU A 180 6.60 -1.61 -6.14
CA LEU A 180 6.07 -2.83 -6.73
C LEU A 180 6.89 -4.06 -6.31
N GLU A 181 8.22 -3.95 -6.36
CA GLU A 181 9.14 -5.03 -6.00
C GLU A 181 9.01 -5.49 -4.55
N GLU A 182 8.70 -4.58 -3.64
CA GLU A 182 8.56 -4.87 -2.22
C GLU A 182 7.15 -5.30 -1.83
N ILE A 183 6.10 -4.69 -2.41
CA ILE A 183 4.72 -4.93 -1.97
C ILE A 183 4.14 -6.23 -2.52
N VAL A 184 4.56 -6.67 -3.71
CA VAL A 184 4.02 -7.90 -4.33
C VAL A 184 4.27 -9.13 -3.45
N PRO A 185 5.51 -9.41 -2.97
CA PRO A 185 5.75 -10.50 -2.03
C PRO A 185 5.00 -10.36 -0.70
N ASP A 186 4.86 -9.14 -0.19
CA ASP A 186 4.12 -8.86 1.05
C ASP A 186 2.62 -9.20 0.89
N LEU A 187 2.02 -8.86 -0.25
CA LEU A 187 0.62 -9.18 -0.56
C LEU A 187 0.41 -10.70 -0.71
N VAL A 188 1.34 -11.40 -1.37
CA VAL A 188 1.30 -12.87 -1.46
C VAL A 188 1.32 -13.48 -0.07
N LYS A 189 2.26 -13.07 0.79
CA LYS A 189 2.36 -13.59 2.15
C LYS A 189 1.09 -13.32 2.97
N LEU A 190 0.49 -12.15 2.79
CA LEU A 190 -0.78 -11.82 3.44
C LEU A 190 -1.91 -12.73 2.94
N ALA A 191 -2.00 -12.99 1.64
CA ALA A 191 -2.97 -13.91 1.06
C ALA A 191 -2.77 -15.34 1.55
N ASP A 192 -1.54 -15.85 1.57
CA ASP A 192 -1.21 -17.19 2.07
C ASP A 192 -1.65 -17.38 3.52
N LEU A 193 -1.37 -16.39 4.37
CA LEU A 193 -1.76 -16.43 5.79
C LEU A 193 -3.27 -16.38 5.98
N LEU A 194 -3.99 -15.67 5.12
CA LEU A 194 -5.44 -15.59 5.15
C LEU A 194 -6.09 -16.90 4.66
N GLN A 195 -5.57 -17.49 3.58
CA GLN A 195 -6.04 -18.77 3.03
C GLN A 195 -5.73 -19.96 3.94
N ALA A 196 -4.72 -19.84 4.81
CA ALA A 196 -4.37 -20.87 5.78
C ALA A 196 -5.30 -20.90 7.01
N ILE A 197 -6.23 -19.94 7.14
CA ILE A 197 -7.21 -19.93 8.22
C ILE A 197 -8.27 -21.00 7.92
N PRO A 198 -8.50 -21.96 8.84
CA PRO A 198 -9.36 -23.11 8.60
C PRO A 198 -10.86 -22.77 8.53
#